data_AF-A0A7Y0CV60-F1
#
_entry.id   AF-A0A7Y0CV60-F1
#
_cell.length_a   1.000
_cell.length_b   1.000
_cell.length_c   1.000
_cell.angle_alpha   90.00
_cell.angle_beta   90.00
_cell.angle_gamma   90.00
#
_symmetry.space_group_name_H-M   'P 1'
#
loop_
_entity.id
_entity.type
_entity.pdbx_description
1 polymer ?
#
loop_
_entity_poly.entity_id
_entity_poly.type
_entity_poly.pdbx_seq_one_letter_code
_entity_poly.pdbx_strand_id
1 'polypeptide(L)' 'EVRCANCGSHLGHVFEGEGYDVPTDQRYCINSISLKLNTSEGAE' A
#
# COMPACT_ATOMS: atom_id res chain seq x y z
N GLU A 1 -4.29 -4.59 -9.65
CA GLU A 1 -2.87 -4.32 -9.33
C GLU A 1 -2.70 -2.85 -8.92
N VAL A 2 -1.69 -2.53 -8.11
CA VAL A 2 -1.41 -1.17 -7.60
C VAL A 2 -0.07 -0.71 -8.13
N ARG A 3 -0.02 0.53 -8.65
CA ARG A 3 1.17 1.13 -9.28
C ARG A 3 1.47 2.50 -8.69
N CYS A 4 2.76 2.87 -8.66
CA CYS A 4 3.17 4.21 -8.26
C CYS A 4 2.68 5.25 -9.28
N ALA A 5 1.94 6.25 -8.83
CA ALA A 5 1.42 7.29 -9.72
C ALA A 5 2.51 8.12 -10.41
N ASN A 6 3.70 8.24 -9.80
CA ASN A 6 4.80 9.03 -10.34
C ASN A 6 5.63 8.27 -11.40
N CYS A 7 5.90 6.97 -11.20
CA CYS A 7 6.80 6.20 -12.07
C CYS A 7 6.18 4.95 -12.70
N GLY A 8 4.94 4.61 -12.40
CA GLY A 8 4.24 3.44 -12.94
C GLY A 8 4.75 2.08 -12.43
N SER A 9 5.77 2.06 -11.54
CA SER A 9 6.33 0.83 -10.98
C SER A 9 5.29 0.06 -10.17
N HIS A 10 5.41 -1.27 -10.18
CA HIS A 10 4.50 -2.17 -9.49
C HIS A 10 4.72 -2.13 -7.96
N LEU A 11 3.63 -1.90 -7.22
CA LEU A 11 3.64 -1.82 -5.76
C LEU A 11 3.06 -3.10 -5.12
N GLY A 12 2.05 -3.71 -5.75
CA GLY A 12 1.36 -4.88 -5.22
C GLY A 12 -0.08 -4.97 -5.69
N HIS A 13 -0.98 -5.41 -4.81
CA HIS A 13 -2.37 -5.69 -5.14
C HIS A 13 -3.33 -5.01 -4.17
N VAL A 14 -4.55 -4.77 -4.66
CA VAL A 14 -5.71 -4.41 -3.85
C VAL A 14 -6.73 -5.53 -4.02
N PHE A 15 -7.32 -5.95 -2.91
CA PHE A 15 -8.42 -6.92 -2.87
C PHE A 15 -9.66 -6.20 -2.33
N GLU A 16 -10.81 -6.47 -2.92
CA GLU A 16 -12.10 -5.88 -2.54
C GLU A 16 -13.06 -6.98 -2.10
N GLY A 17 -13.96 -6.69 -1.17
CA GLY A 17 -15.00 -7.66 -0.77
C GLY A 17 -14.51 -8.76 0.17
N GLU A 18 -13.45 -8.52 0.94
CA GLU A 18 -12.92 -9.50 1.90
C GLU A 18 -13.67 -9.51 3.24
N GLY A 19 -14.63 -8.59 3.43
CA GLY A 19 -15.49 -8.54 4.61
C GLY A 19 -14.88 -7.79 5.79
N TYR A 20 -13.97 -6.84 5.55
CA TYR A 20 -13.50 -5.92 6.58
C TYR A 20 -14.59 -4.90 6.92
N ASP A 21 -14.80 -4.63 8.22
CA ASP A 21 -15.74 -3.62 8.72
C ASP A 21 -15.18 -2.19 8.52
N VAL A 22 -14.92 -1.85 7.27
CA VAL A 22 -14.43 -0.54 6.82
C VAL A 22 -15.19 -0.14 5.56
N PRO A 23 -15.45 1.17 5.34
CA PRO A 23 -16.34 1.62 4.26
C PRO A 23 -15.94 1.18 2.85
N THR A 24 -14.65 0.96 2.62
CA THR A 24 -14.10 0.59 1.31
C THR A 24 -13.99 -0.91 1.10
N ASP A 25 -13.97 -1.71 2.17
CA ASP A 25 -13.63 -3.14 2.16
C ASP A 25 -12.47 -3.49 1.22
N GLN A 26 -11.42 -2.65 1.25
CA GLN A 26 -10.24 -2.75 0.39
C GLN A 26 -8.99 -3.07 1.20
N ARG A 27 -8.34 -4.19 0.87
CA ARG A 27 -7.03 -4.55 1.44
C ARG A 27 -5.92 -4.29 0.45
N TYR A 28 -5.06 -3.32 0.76
CA TYR A 28 -3.84 -3.02 0.01
C TYR A 28 -2.68 -3.88 0.52
N CYS A 29 -2.31 -4.90 -0.27
CA CYS A 29 -1.13 -5.73 -0.02
C CYS A 29 0.04 -5.19 -0.86
N ILE A 30 0.90 -4.38 -0.22
CA ILE A 30 2.02 -3.69 -0.88
C ILE A 30 3.35 -4.30 -0.44
N ASN A 31 4.26 -4.52 -1.40
CA ASN A 31 5.56 -5.11 -1.11
C ASN A 31 6.49 -4.10 -0.40
N SER A 32 7.14 -4.52 0.68
CA SER A 32 8.10 -3.68 1.41
C SER A 32 9.32 -3.30 0.58
N ILE A 33 9.72 -4.12 -0.39
CA ILE A 33 10.82 -3.77 -1.33
C ILE A 33 10.48 -2.54 -2.18
N SER A 34 9.18 -2.26 -2.37
CA SER A 34 8.69 -1.14 -3.17
C SER A 34 8.51 0.14 -2.35
N LEU A 35 8.81 0.13 -1.04
CA LEU A 35 8.58 1.23 -0.12
C LEU A 35 9.85 1.59 0.66
N LYS A 36 9.98 2.88 1.00
CA LYS A 36 10.93 3.35 2.01
C LYS A 36 10.13 3.94 3.17
N LEU A 37 10.34 3.43 4.38
CA LEU A 37 9.75 4.00 5.59
C LEU A 37 10.53 5.26 5.98
N ASN A 38 9.84 6.39 6.09
CA ASN A 38 10.36 7.57 6.76
C ASN A 38 9.72 7.63 8.15
N THR A 39 10.52 7.43 9.20
CA THR A 39 10.05 7.44 10.58
C THR A 39 9.90 8.88 11.05
N SER A 40 8.67 9.32 11.32
CA SER A 40 8.41 10.63 11.95
C SER A 40 8.64 10.60 13.48
N GLU A 41 8.91 9.42 14.04
CA GLU A 41 9.47 9.24 15.38
C GLU A 41 10.82 8.54 15.20
N GLY A 42 11.91 9.31 15.22
CA GLY A 42 13.27 8.84 14.96
C GLY A 42 13.84 9.29 13.60
N ALA A 43 13.73 10.57 13.27
CA ALA A 43 14.64 11.22 12.34
C ALA A 43 15.76 11.87 13.16
N GLU A 44 16.91 11.19 13.22
CA GLU A 44 18.21 11.76 13.61
C GLU A 44 19.11 11.86 12.36
#